data_AF-A0A7S2YL45-F1
#
_entry.id   AF-A0A7S2YL45-F1
#
_cell.length_a   1.000
_cell.length_b   1.000
_cell.length_c   1.000
_cell.angle_alpha   90.00
_cell.angle_beta   90.00
_cell.angle_gamma   90.00
#
_symmetry.space_group_name_H-M   'P 1'
#
loop_
_entity.id
_entity.type
_entity.pdbx_description
1 polymer ?
#
loop_
_entity_poly.entity_id
_entity_poly.type
_entity_poly.pdbx_seq_one_letter_code
_entity_poly.pdbx_strand_id
1 'polypeptide(L)'
;GKRKPQLLLNYCFGHAESTLLLCHYAPVVAGINHNQTRANVRLQWASKYEEAEKTQYWLQQPLERLEEDKTAKLSLELVATRDIAEGEEIFLDYGDAWEQAWQEHVATWQPVPNAAAFEPAKAVNWMHQRHGSMEFVTEFERLDHPETAPQYPPNVDLTCNAFFSHAHAWQPLHASGTLAQTLKSHNKPQYWPCHILRTSVHPTTQERLYTVEARHGHTDLRSSQLWENVPQDVFYFVEKPYTSDLHLENAFRHDMRIPDHQ
;
A
#
# COMPACT_ATOMS: atom_id res chain seq x y z
N GLY A 1 -1.49 -19.65 2.67
CA GLY A 1 -0.73 -19.11 1.52
C GLY A 1 0.71 -18.87 1.92
N LYS A 2 1.65 -19.02 0.98
CA LYS A 2 3.07 -18.65 1.22
C LYS A 2 3.13 -17.13 1.40
N ARG A 3 3.76 -16.67 2.49
CA ARG A 3 4.06 -15.25 2.70
C ARG A 3 5.18 -14.86 1.74
N LYS A 4 5.00 -13.85 0.88
CA LYS A 4 6.14 -13.19 0.22
C LYS A 4 6.68 -12.11 1.16
N PRO A 5 8.01 -11.96 1.30
CA PRO A 5 8.60 -10.90 2.08
C PRO A 5 8.26 -9.54 1.45
N GLN A 6 7.90 -8.57 2.27
CA GLN A 6 7.90 -7.16 1.88
C GLN A 6 9.33 -6.66 2.07
N LEU A 7 9.99 -6.26 1.00
CA LEU A 7 11.35 -5.74 1.04
C LEU A 7 11.26 -4.21 1.01
N LEU A 8 11.31 -3.57 2.17
CA LEU A 8 11.40 -2.10 2.27
C LEU A 8 12.79 -1.75 2.82
N LEU A 9 13.77 -1.70 1.92
CA LEU A 9 15.14 -1.26 2.24
C LEU A 9 15.38 0.19 1.86
N ASN A 10 14.68 0.66 0.82
CA ASN A 10 14.71 2.06 0.42
C ASN A 10 14.24 2.87 1.63
N TYR A 11 15.04 3.85 2.05
CA TYR A 11 14.81 4.70 3.23
C TYR A 11 15.19 4.11 4.60
N CYS A 12 15.92 3.00 4.65
CA CYS A 12 16.68 2.60 5.83
C CYS A 12 18.16 2.93 5.65
N PHE A 13 18.85 3.27 6.75
CA PHE A 13 20.29 3.50 6.78
C PHE A 13 21.00 2.20 7.10
N GLY A 14 22.07 1.90 6.37
CA GLY A 14 22.96 0.77 6.63
C GLY A 14 24.42 1.18 6.51
N HIS A 15 25.30 0.26 6.92
CA HIS A 15 26.75 0.45 6.78
C HIS A 15 27.37 -0.83 6.22
N ALA A 16 28.39 -0.70 5.36
CA ALA A 16 29.00 -1.83 4.68
C ALA A 16 29.62 -2.86 5.66
N GLU A 17 30.01 -2.40 6.85
CA GLU A 17 30.61 -3.22 7.91
C GLU A 17 29.60 -3.67 8.98
N SER A 18 28.31 -3.42 8.78
CA SER A 18 27.26 -3.74 9.76
C SER A 18 26.12 -4.55 9.13
N THR A 19 25.56 -5.47 9.90
CA THR A 19 24.32 -6.17 9.55
C THR A 19 23.07 -5.44 10.05
N LEU A 20 23.23 -4.30 10.74
CA LEU A 20 22.15 -3.51 11.30
C LEU A 20 21.60 -2.54 10.26
N LEU A 21 20.26 -2.52 10.13
CA LEU A 21 19.53 -1.51 9.37
C LEU A 21 18.76 -0.61 10.32
N LEU A 22 18.90 0.69 10.14
CA LEU A 22 18.22 1.72 10.92
C LEU A 22 17.14 2.37 10.05
N CYS A 23 15.89 1.98 10.26
CA CYS A 23 14.75 2.57 9.56
C CYS A 23 14.15 3.69 10.42
N HIS A 24 14.08 4.90 9.87
CA HIS A 24 13.62 6.05 10.64
C HIS A 24 12.11 6.02 10.89
N TYR A 25 11.68 6.57 12.02
CA TYR A 25 10.26 6.76 12.34
C TYR A 25 9.74 8.16 11.96
N ALA A 26 10.65 9.11 11.73
CA ALA A 26 10.29 10.50 11.45
C ALA A 26 9.65 10.66 10.05
N PRO A 27 8.49 11.32 9.92
CA PRO A 27 7.73 11.36 8.66
C PRO A 27 8.40 12.19 7.55
N VAL A 28 9.22 13.19 7.92
CA VAL A 28 9.81 14.13 6.95
C VAL A 28 11.09 13.56 6.32
N VAL A 29 11.82 12.69 7.04
CA VAL A 29 13.14 12.20 6.60
C VAL A 29 13.03 11.34 5.33
N ALA A 30 11.94 10.58 5.18
CA ALA A 30 11.68 9.78 3.97
C ALA A 30 11.46 10.65 2.71
N GLY A 31 11.19 11.95 2.87
CA GLY A 31 10.98 12.87 1.76
C GLY A 31 12.26 13.57 1.26
N ILE A 32 13.41 13.37 1.92
CA ILE A 32 14.67 14.01 1.54
C ILE A 32 15.31 13.19 0.42
N ASN A 33 15.51 13.79 -0.75
CA ASN A 33 16.02 13.08 -1.92
C ASN A 33 17.55 12.93 -1.92
N HIS A 34 18.02 11.94 -2.67
CA HIS A 34 19.43 11.75 -2.98
C HIS A 34 19.94 12.79 -3.98
N ASN A 35 21.09 13.43 -3.72
CA ASN A 35 21.92 14.04 -4.76
C ASN A 35 23.34 14.32 -4.26
N GLN A 36 24.36 13.64 -4.80
CA GLN A 36 25.75 13.84 -4.37
C GLN A 36 26.27 15.27 -4.61
N THR A 37 25.93 15.87 -5.75
CA THR A 37 26.48 17.17 -6.16
C THR A 37 25.77 18.37 -5.54
N ARG A 38 24.50 18.19 -5.15
CA ARG A 38 23.65 19.25 -4.59
C ARG A 38 23.37 19.06 -3.11
N ALA A 39 23.90 18.01 -2.48
CA ALA A 39 23.74 17.74 -1.06
C ALA A 39 24.05 18.99 -0.22
N ASN A 40 23.08 19.39 0.59
CA ASN A 40 23.15 20.58 1.45
C ASN A 40 22.86 20.25 2.92
N VAL A 41 22.67 18.96 3.19
CA VAL A 41 22.58 18.40 4.53
C VAL A 41 23.41 17.12 4.62
N ARG A 42 23.80 16.77 5.85
CA ARG A 42 24.40 15.48 6.21
C ARG A 42 23.68 14.89 7.41
N LEU A 43 23.85 13.60 7.63
CA LEU A 43 23.40 12.95 8.86
C LEU A 43 24.54 12.84 9.87
N GLN A 44 24.19 12.96 11.14
CA GLN A 44 25.10 12.68 12.24
C GLN A 44 24.34 12.08 13.41
N TRP A 45 25.05 11.38 14.29
CA TRP A 45 24.48 11.01 15.59
C TRP A 45 24.09 12.25 16.39
N ALA A 46 23.01 12.14 17.17
CA ALA A 46 22.59 13.22 18.04
C ALA A 46 23.75 13.71 18.91
N SER A 47 23.97 15.02 18.87
CA SER A 47 25.16 15.66 19.42
C SER A 47 24.85 16.65 20.53
N LYS A 48 23.57 16.98 20.73
CA LYS A 48 23.11 17.92 21.75
C LYS A 48 21.99 17.31 22.61
N TYR A 49 21.85 17.86 23.81
CA TYR A 49 20.76 17.58 24.76
C TYR A 49 20.69 16.11 25.23
N GLU A 50 19.54 15.74 25.81
CA GLU A 50 19.28 14.42 26.38
C GLU A 50 19.38 13.30 25.32
N GLU A 51 19.03 13.62 24.08
CA GLU A 51 19.11 12.72 22.93
C GLU A 51 20.54 12.26 22.63
N ALA A 52 21.52 13.13 22.84
CA ALA A 52 22.93 12.78 22.66
C ALA A 52 23.39 11.77 23.71
N GLU A 53 23.14 12.04 25.00
CA GLU A 53 23.53 11.13 26.09
C GLU A 53 22.88 9.75 25.91
N LYS A 54 21.58 9.72 25.59
CA LYS A 54 20.84 8.50 25.31
C LYS A 54 21.43 7.77 24.09
N THR A 55 21.66 8.45 22.98
CA THR A 55 22.23 7.83 21.77
C THR A 55 23.60 7.23 22.06
N GLN A 56 24.49 7.97 22.74
CA GLN A 56 25.82 7.49 23.10
C GLN A 56 25.78 6.25 24.01
N TYR A 57 24.86 6.20 24.99
CA TYR A 57 24.66 5.01 25.81
C TYR A 57 24.27 3.79 24.97
N TRP A 58 23.34 3.98 24.03
CA TRP A 58 22.82 2.90 23.18
C TRP A 58 23.81 2.41 22.12
N LEU A 59 24.66 3.30 21.59
CA LEU A 59 25.74 2.92 20.68
C LEU A 59 26.79 2.01 21.34
N GLN A 60 26.86 1.99 22.67
CA GLN A 60 27.78 1.13 23.43
C GLN A 60 27.14 -0.19 23.89
N GLN A 61 25.83 -0.38 23.65
CA GLN A 61 25.15 -1.61 24.03
C GLN A 61 25.43 -2.73 23.02
N PRO A 62 25.42 -4.01 23.45
CA PRO A 62 25.48 -5.14 22.54
C PRO A 62 24.23 -5.19 21.65
N LEU A 63 24.38 -5.75 20.44
CA LEU A 63 23.33 -5.77 19.43
C LEU A 63 22.06 -6.48 19.92
N GLU A 64 22.20 -7.56 20.68
CA GLU A 64 21.08 -8.34 21.23
C GLU A 64 20.16 -7.47 22.08
N ARG A 65 20.73 -6.49 22.80
CA ARG A 65 19.95 -5.56 23.63
C ARG A 65 19.20 -4.54 22.79
N LEU A 66 19.73 -4.14 21.64
CA LEU A 66 19.02 -3.30 20.68
C LEU A 66 17.87 -4.06 20.02
N GLU A 67 18.05 -5.36 19.73
CA GLU A 67 17.01 -6.21 19.14
C GLU A 67 15.82 -6.46 20.07
N GLU A 68 16.07 -6.60 21.37
CA GLU A 68 15.02 -6.80 22.37
C GLU A 68 14.16 -5.55 22.60
N ASP A 69 14.73 -4.36 22.39
CA ASP A 69 14.04 -3.09 22.65
C ASP A 69 13.23 -2.62 21.44
N LYS A 70 11.92 -2.58 21.61
CA LYS A 70 10.96 -2.20 20.54
C LYS A 70 10.71 -0.70 20.44
N THR A 71 11.52 0.14 21.09
CA THR A 71 11.33 1.59 21.13
C THR A 71 12.49 2.35 20.47
N ALA A 72 12.25 3.60 20.07
CA ALA A 72 13.29 4.44 19.46
C ALA A 72 14.36 4.84 20.50
N LYS A 73 15.57 4.31 20.33
CA LYS A 73 16.71 4.54 21.24
C LYS A 73 17.83 5.38 20.66
N LEU A 74 18.08 5.23 19.37
CA LEU A 74 19.08 5.98 18.62
C LEU A 74 18.42 7.18 17.96
N SER A 75 19.14 8.30 17.93
CA SER A 75 18.72 9.51 17.25
C SER A 75 19.79 9.96 16.25
N LEU A 76 19.33 10.26 15.03
CA LEU A 76 20.13 10.86 13.96
C LEU A 76 19.60 12.28 13.71
N GLU A 77 20.52 13.22 13.58
CA GLU A 77 20.26 14.61 13.25
C GLU A 77 20.55 14.86 11.77
N LEU A 78 19.64 15.55 11.10
CA LEU A 78 19.89 16.13 9.78
C LEU A 78 20.44 17.54 9.98
N VAL A 79 21.66 17.77 9.54
CA VAL A 79 22.39 19.02 9.77
C VAL A 79 22.72 19.67 8.44
N ALA A 80 22.35 20.94 8.29
CA ALA A 80 22.74 21.73 7.12
C ALA A 80 24.26 21.88 7.05
N THR A 81 24.83 21.63 5.86
CA THR A 81 26.27 21.78 5.60
C THR A 81 26.64 23.19 5.14
N ARG A 82 25.62 24.02 4.89
CA ARG A 82 25.69 25.44 4.53
C ARG A 82 24.33 26.10 4.78
N ASP A 83 24.25 27.41 4.60
CA ASP A 83 22.96 28.11 4.57
C ASP A 83 22.09 27.57 3.41
N ILE A 84 20.79 27.40 3.70
CA ILE A 84 19.77 26.89 2.76
C ILE A 84 18.72 28.00 2.59
N ALA A 85 18.46 28.41 1.35
CA ALA A 85 17.52 29.49 1.07
C ALA A 85 16.06 29.01 1.15
N GLU A 86 15.13 29.95 1.34
CA GLU A 86 13.69 29.65 1.25
C GLU A 86 13.33 29.09 -0.14
N GLY A 87 12.59 27.98 -0.16
CA GLY A 87 12.21 27.28 -1.39
C GLY A 87 13.30 26.39 -1.99
N GLU A 88 14.51 26.36 -1.41
CA GLU A 88 15.55 25.43 -1.81
C GLU A 88 15.24 24.00 -1.37
N GLU A 89 15.38 23.04 -2.28
CA GLU A 89 15.19 21.62 -1.96
C GLU A 89 16.35 21.09 -1.10
N ILE A 90 16.01 20.25 -0.12
CA ILE A 90 16.97 19.61 0.77
C ILE A 90 17.42 18.29 0.13
N PHE A 91 18.74 18.15 -0.06
CA PHE A 91 19.36 16.95 -0.61
C PHE A 91 20.35 16.34 0.38
N LEU A 92 20.25 15.03 0.54
CA LEU A 92 21.20 14.23 1.29
C LEU A 92 22.01 13.38 0.30
N ASP A 93 23.30 13.22 0.55
CA ASP A 93 24.09 12.21 -0.15
C ASP A 93 23.90 10.85 0.54
N TYR A 94 23.40 9.87 -0.20
CA TYR A 94 23.10 8.51 0.27
C TYR A 94 24.33 7.57 0.16
N GLY A 95 25.44 8.09 -0.36
CA GLY A 95 26.72 7.40 -0.53
C GLY A 95 26.92 6.77 -1.91
N ASP A 96 28.18 6.62 -2.30
CA ASP A 96 28.60 6.11 -3.60
C ASP A 96 28.05 4.71 -3.92
N ALA A 97 27.96 3.84 -2.91
CA ALA A 97 27.44 2.49 -3.09
C ALA A 97 25.95 2.50 -3.48
N TRP A 98 25.16 3.40 -2.90
CA TRP A 98 23.76 3.58 -3.28
C TRP A 98 23.65 4.14 -4.69
N GLU A 99 24.43 5.18 -5.01
CA GLU A 99 24.41 5.81 -6.33
C GLU A 99 24.81 4.82 -7.43
N GLN A 100 25.88 4.05 -7.22
CA GLN A 100 26.29 3.00 -8.15
C GLN A 100 25.17 1.97 -8.36
N ALA A 101 24.57 1.46 -7.28
CA ALA A 101 23.49 0.50 -7.38
C ALA A 101 22.26 1.07 -8.12
N TRP A 102 21.96 2.36 -7.90
CA TRP A 102 20.89 3.05 -8.61
C TRP A 102 21.17 3.17 -10.11
N GLN A 103 22.38 3.59 -10.49
CA GLN A 103 22.78 3.71 -11.89
C GLN A 103 22.76 2.34 -12.60
N GLU A 104 23.27 1.30 -11.95
CA GLU A 104 23.20 -0.08 -12.47
C GLU A 104 21.75 -0.56 -12.63
N HIS A 105 20.90 -0.27 -11.65
CA HIS A 105 19.48 -0.58 -11.70
C HIS A 105 18.82 0.13 -12.89
N VAL A 106 18.96 1.45 -13.02
CA VAL A 106 18.37 2.22 -14.13
C VAL A 106 18.85 1.71 -15.49
N ALA A 107 20.14 1.36 -15.61
CA ALA A 107 20.72 0.85 -16.86
C ALA A 107 20.15 -0.53 -17.27
N THR A 108 19.72 -1.34 -16.31
CA THR A 108 19.27 -2.72 -16.55
C THR A 108 17.78 -2.94 -16.31
N TRP A 109 17.07 -1.94 -15.79
CA TRP A 109 15.67 -2.05 -15.41
C TRP A 109 14.79 -2.30 -16.63
N GLN A 110 13.89 -3.26 -16.46
CA GLN A 110 12.82 -3.54 -17.42
C GLN A 110 11.50 -3.65 -16.65
N PRO A 111 10.38 -3.13 -17.19
CA PRO A 111 9.09 -3.33 -16.56
C PRO A 111 8.76 -4.81 -16.47
N VAL A 112 8.11 -5.23 -15.38
CA VAL A 112 7.58 -6.60 -15.30
C VAL A 112 6.51 -6.82 -16.39
N PRO A 113 6.30 -8.07 -16.83
CA PRO A 113 5.21 -8.37 -17.75
C PRO A 113 3.89 -7.81 -17.25
N ASN A 114 3.15 -7.14 -18.14
CA ASN A 114 1.87 -6.48 -17.85
C ASN A 114 1.91 -5.33 -16.83
N ALA A 115 3.08 -4.71 -16.57
CA ALA A 115 3.16 -3.55 -15.68
C ALA A 115 2.19 -2.42 -16.08
N ALA A 116 2.00 -2.20 -17.39
CA ALA A 116 1.07 -1.19 -17.92
C ALA A 116 -0.42 -1.49 -17.64
N ALA A 117 -0.75 -2.71 -17.24
CA ALA A 117 -2.12 -3.11 -16.87
C ALA A 117 -2.38 -3.00 -15.36
N PHE A 118 -1.38 -2.61 -14.56
CA PHE A 118 -1.56 -2.42 -13.13
C PHE A 118 -2.41 -1.18 -12.87
N GLU A 119 -3.47 -1.35 -12.08
CA GLU A 119 -4.33 -0.24 -11.64
C GLU A 119 -4.51 -0.30 -10.12
N PRO A 120 -4.13 0.76 -9.37
CA PRO A 120 -4.34 0.78 -7.92
C PRO A 120 -5.82 0.56 -7.58
N ALA A 121 -6.13 -0.35 -6.66
CA ALA A 121 -7.54 -0.64 -6.32
C ALA A 121 -8.30 0.62 -5.86
N LYS A 122 -7.61 1.57 -5.22
CA LYS A 122 -8.17 2.88 -4.85
C LYS A 122 -8.61 3.69 -6.08
N ALA A 123 -7.85 3.66 -7.17
CA ALA A 123 -8.21 4.34 -8.41
C ALA A 123 -9.43 3.69 -9.05
N VAL A 124 -9.48 2.35 -9.11
CA VAL A 124 -10.64 1.57 -9.59
C VAL A 124 -11.90 1.91 -8.79
N ASN A 125 -11.81 1.88 -7.45
CA ASN A 125 -12.92 2.26 -6.57
C ASN A 125 -13.36 3.72 -6.76
N TRP A 126 -12.42 4.65 -6.98
CA TRP A 126 -12.74 6.07 -7.17
C TRP A 126 -13.45 6.33 -8.51
N MET A 127 -12.98 5.72 -9.59
CA MET A 127 -13.65 5.76 -10.89
C MET A 127 -15.09 5.26 -10.79
N HIS A 128 -15.27 4.15 -10.07
CA HIS A 128 -16.58 3.56 -9.83
C HIS A 128 -17.51 4.48 -9.02
N GLN A 129 -17.04 5.06 -7.91
CA GLN A 129 -17.85 5.90 -7.02
C GLN A 129 -18.26 7.23 -7.64
N ARG A 130 -17.44 7.84 -8.50
CA ARG A 130 -17.71 9.19 -9.04
C ARG A 130 -18.40 9.20 -10.39
N HIS A 131 -18.08 8.25 -11.26
CA HIS A 131 -18.50 8.32 -12.65
C HIS A 131 -19.60 7.32 -13.00
N GLY A 132 -19.89 6.34 -12.13
CA GLY A 132 -20.79 5.23 -12.45
C GLY A 132 -20.40 4.50 -13.75
N SER A 133 -19.17 4.71 -14.22
CA SER A 133 -18.74 4.42 -15.59
C SER A 133 -18.16 3.03 -15.75
N MET A 134 -17.94 2.31 -14.65
CA MET A 134 -17.50 0.94 -14.66
C MET A 134 -18.69 0.04 -14.38
N GLU A 135 -19.20 -0.59 -15.44
CA GLU A 135 -20.18 -1.66 -15.29
C GLU A 135 -19.50 -2.88 -14.67
N PHE A 136 -20.16 -3.48 -13.68
CA PHE A 136 -19.69 -4.74 -13.16
C PHE A 136 -20.06 -5.88 -14.10
N VAL A 137 -19.09 -6.74 -14.33
CA VAL A 137 -19.26 -7.91 -15.21
C VAL A 137 -19.67 -9.12 -14.39
N THR A 138 -20.76 -9.74 -14.82
CA THR A 138 -21.27 -10.98 -14.23
C THR A 138 -20.39 -12.18 -14.61
N GLU A 139 -20.45 -13.26 -13.83
CA GLU A 139 -19.82 -14.53 -14.19
C GLU A 139 -20.41 -15.11 -15.48
N PHE A 140 -21.73 -14.98 -15.70
CA PHE A 140 -22.35 -15.47 -16.92
C PHE A 140 -21.87 -14.70 -18.16
N GLU A 141 -21.78 -13.36 -18.10
CA GLU A 141 -21.23 -12.56 -19.22
C GLU A 141 -19.79 -12.95 -19.55
N ARG A 142 -18.96 -13.25 -18.54
CA ARG A 142 -17.58 -13.74 -18.76
C ARG A 142 -17.54 -15.12 -19.40
N LEU A 143 -18.47 -16.00 -19.04
CA LEU A 143 -18.55 -17.35 -19.61
C LEU A 143 -19.09 -17.33 -21.05
N ASP A 144 -20.08 -16.49 -21.32
CA ASP A 144 -20.72 -16.38 -22.63
C ASP A 144 -19.82 -15.66 -23.64
N HIS A 145 -19.03 -14.68 -23.18
CA HIS A 145 -18.22 -13.80 -24.03
C HIS A 145 -16.79 -13.62 -23.50
N PRO A 146 -15.98 -14.69 -23.35
CA PRO A 146 -14.67 -14.61 -22.68
C PRO A 146 -13.65 -13.68 -23.36
N GLU A 147 -13.77 -13.45 -24.67
CA GLU A 147 -12.86 -12.60 -25.45
C GLU A 147 -13.26 -11.11 -25.45
N THR A 148 -14.54 -10.81 -25.20
CA THR A 148 -15.07 -9.43 -25.31
C THR A 148 -15.64 -8.89 -24.02
N ALA A 149 -15.86 -9.75 -23.02
CA ALA A 149 -16.30 -9.31 -21.69
C ALA A 149 -15.23 -8.41 -21.08
N PRO A 150 -15.59 -7.25 -20.51
CA PRO A 150 -14.64 -6.38 -19.83
C PRO A 150 -13.92 -7.16 -18.72
N GLN A 151 -12.60 -6.98 -18.63
CA GLN A 151 -11.80 -7.58 -17.58
C GLN A 151 -11.42 -6.51 -16.56
N TYR A 152 -11.56 -6.84 -15.28
CA TYR A 152 -10.94 -6.01 -14.24
C TYR A 152 -9.42 -6.06 -14.40
N PRO A 153 -8.72 -5.00 -13.97
CA PRO A 153 -7.26 -5.01 -13.94
C PRO A 153 -6.73 -6.29 -13.26
N PRO A 154 -5.69 -6.93 -13.82
CA PRO A 154 -5.22 -8.24 -13.37
C PRO A 154 -4.76 -8.24 -11.91
N ASN A 155 -4.43 -7.09 -11.35
CA ASN A 155 -3.94 -6.90 -9.98
C ASN A 155 -5.05 -6.63 -8.94
N VAL A 156 -6.32 -6.54 -9.33
CA VAL A 156 -7.43 -6.31 -8.38
C VAL A 156 -8.38 -7.50 -8.30
N ASP A 157 -8.97 -7.68 -7.12
CA ASP A 157 -10.08 -8.59 -6.86
C ASP A 157 -11.33 -7.81 -6.45
N LEU A 158 -12.49 -8.31 -6.86
CA LEU A 158 -13.78 -7.82 -6.39
C LEU A 158 -14.12 -8.47 -5.05
N THR A 159 -14.50 -7.65 -4.08
CA THR A 159 -14.99 -8.10 -2.78
C THR A 159 -16.33 -7.46 -2.45
N CYS A 160 -17.05 -8.10 -1.54
CA CYS A 160 -18.35 -7.66 -1.07
C CYS A 160 -18.27 -7.36 0.43
N ASN A 161 -18.86 -6.25 0.84
CA ASN A 161 -18.93 -5.86 2.25
C ASN A 161 -19.86 -6.81 3.01
N ALA A 162 -19.34 -7.50 4.02
CA ALA A 162 -20.06 -8.48 4.82
C ALA A 162 -21.27 -7.90 5.57
N PHE A 163 -21.36 -6.58 5.71
CA PHE A 163 -22.56 -5.90 6.22
C PHE A 163 -23.83 -6.31 5.43
N PHE A 164 -23.69 -6.62 4.14
CA PHE A 164 -24.80 -7.00 3.28
C PHE A 164 -25.28 -8.45 3.44
N SER A 165 -24.57 -9.26 4.24
CA SER A 165 -25.00 -10.64 4.55
C SER A 165 -26.30 -10.73 5.33
N HIS A 166 -26.75 -9.61 5.93
CA HIS A 166 -27.98 -9.53 6.70
C HIS A 166 -28.91 -8.48 6.09
N ALA A 167 -29.85 -8.92 5.23
CA ALA A 167 -30.80 -8.04 4.52
C ALA A 167 -31.50 -7.03 5.44
N HIS A 168 -31.95 -7.48 6.62
CA HIS A 168 -32.64 -6.64 7.60
C HIS A 168 -31.77 -5.50 8.17
N ALA A 169 -30.44 -5.58 8.07
CA ALA A 169 -29.53 -4.55 8.56
C ALA A 169 -29.36 -3.41 7.56
N TRP A 170 -29.25 -3.72 6.25
CA TRP A 170 -28.93 -2.72 5.23
C TRP A 170 -30.14 -2.19 4.47
N GLN A 171 -31.19 -3.00 4.26
CA GLN A 171 -32.37 -2.59 3.48
C GLN A 171 -33.06 -1.34 4.03
N PRO A 172 -33.28 -1.19 5.36
CA PRO A 172 -33.88 0.03 5.89
C PRO A 172 -33.01 1.27 5.65
N LEU A 173 -31.68 1.12 5.75
CA LEU A 173 -30.72 2.22 5.55
C LEU A 173 -30.62 2.64 4.09
N HIS A 174 -30.75 1.67 3.18
CA HIS A 174 -30.81 1.91 1.75
C HIS A 174 -32.10 2.64 1.38
N ALA A 175 -33.25 2.17 1.89
CA ALA A 175 -34.54 2.81 1.69
C ALA A 175 -34.60 4.24 2.26
N SER A 176 -33.89 4.52 3.36
CA SER A 176 -33.80 5.87 3.94
C SER A 176 -32.73 6.76 3.30
N GLY A 177 -31.93 6.25 2.36
CA GLY A 177 -30.83 6.98 1.74
C GLY A 177 -29.62 7.24 2.66
N THR A 178 -29.54 6.59 3.81
CA THR A 178 -28.46 6.78 4.80
C THR A 178 -27.35 5.72 4.72
N LEU A 179 -27.51 4.70 3.87
CA LEU A 179 -26.58 3.57 3.74
C LEU A 179 -25.12 4.02 3.56
N ALA A 180 -24.84 4.92 2.61
CA ALA A 180 -23.47 5.38 2.34
C ALA A 180 -22.82 6.07 3.56
N GLN A 181 -23.60 6.82 4.35
CA GLN A 181 -23.10 7.45 5.57
C GLN A 181 -22.81 6.40 6.65
N THR A 182 -23.68 5.40 6.80
CA THR A 182 -23.48 4.29 7.74
C THR A 182 -22.27 3.43 7.37
N LEU A 183 -22.04 3.16 6.08
CA LEU A 183 -20.86 2.43 5.63
C LEU A 183 -19.56 3.20 5.92
N LYS A 184 -19.58 4.54 5.78
CA LYS A 184 -18.43 5.39 6.13
C LYS A 184 -18.13 5.42 7.63
N SER A 185 -19.13 5.25 8.49
CA SER A 185 -18.93 5.26 9.95
C SER A 185 -18.50 3.90 10.51
N HIS A 186 -18.53 2.83 9.70
CA HIS A 186 -18.01 1.53 10.10
C HIS A 186 -16.48 1.55 10.10
N ASN A 187 -15.87 1.58 11.28
CA ASN A 187 -14.42 1.66 11.44
C ASN A 187 -13.65 0.43 10.93
N LYS A 188 -14.32 -0.70 10.68
CA LYS A 188 -13.71 -1.97 10.25
C LYS A 188 -14.66 -2.78 9.37
N PRO A 189 -14.94 -2.34 8.13
CA PRO A 189 -15.70 -3.16 7.20
C PRO A 189 -14.97 -4.50 7.00
N GLN A 190 -15.73 -5.60 7.07
CA GLN A 190 -15.23 -6.90 6.68
C GLN A 190 -15.58 -7.12 5.22
N TYR A 191 -14.62 -7.53 4.41
CA TYR A 191 -14.81 -7.78 2.98
C TYR A 191 -14.59 -9.26 2.69
N TRP A 192 -15.51 -9.83 1.91
CA TRP A 192 -15.47 -11.23 1.49
C TRP A 192 -15.25 -11.28 -0.02
N PRO A 193 -14.42 -12.19 -0.54
CA PRO A 193 -14.36 -12.43 -1.98
C PRO A 193 -15.76 -12.72 -2.52
N CYS A 194 -16.13 -12.11 -3.65
CA CYS A 194 -17.44 -12.37 -4.23
C CYS A 194 -17.46 -12.33 -5.75
N HIS A 195 -18.46 -13.02 -6.29
CA HIS A 195 -18.74 -13.13 -7.71
C HIS A 195 -20.12 -12.55 -7.98
N ILE A 196 -20.23 -11.70 -9.00
CA ILE A 196 -21.53 -11.19 -9.43
C ILE A 196 -22.13 -12.22 -10.36
N LEU A 197 -23.25 -12.80 -9.94
CA LEU A 197 -23.92 -13.82 -10.73
C LEU A 197 -24.88 -13.18 -11.72
N ARG A 198 -25.70 -12.23 -11.29
CA ARG A 198 -26.72 -11.60 -12.14
C ARG A 198 -26.91 -10.13 -11.80
N THR A 199 -27.42 -9.38 -12.76
CA THR A 199 -27.93 -8.03 -12.53
C THR A 199 -29.43 -8.00 -12.81
N SER A 200 -30.15 -7.13 -12.11
CA SER A 200 -31.57 -6.82 -12.32
C SER A 200 -31.79 -5.32 -12.18
N VAL A 201 -32.95 -4.83 -12.61
CA VAL A 201 -33.34 -3.43 -12.43
C VAL A 201 -34.58 -3.41 -11.54
N HIS A 202 -34.52 -2.67 -10.45
CA HIS A 202 -35.64 -2.52 -9.54
C HIS A 202 -36.79 -1.80 -10.27
N PRO A 203 -38.03 -2.35 -10.28
CA PRO A 203 -39.09 -1.89 -11.17
C PRO A 203 -39.50 -0.44 -10.92
N THR A 204 -39.46 0.00 -9.65
CA THR A 204 -39.94 1.33 -9.26
C THR A 204 -38.83 2.38 -9.26
N THR A 205 -37.66 2.04 -8.75
CA THR A 205 -36.56 3.01 -8.57
C THR A 205 -35.64 3.07 -9.79
N GLN A 206 -35.77 2.11 -10.72
CA GLN A 206 -34.86 1.92 -11.86
C GLN A 206 -33.40 1.72 -11.44
N GLU A 207 -33.16 1.39 -10.17
CA GLU A 207 -31.85 1.11 -9.63
C GLU A 207 -31.39 -0.27 -10.07
N ARG A 208 -30.13 -0.39 -10.48
CA ARG A 208 -29.53 -1.69 -10.79
C ARG A 208 -29.19 -2.42 -9.49
N LEU A 209 -29.70 -3.64 -9.36
CA LEU A 209 -29.46 -4.53 -8.24
C LEU A 209 -28.69 -5.76 -8.71
N TYR A 210 -28.04 -6.42 -7.75
CA TYR A 210 -27.12 -7.52 -8.03
C TYR A 210 -27.48 -8.77 -7.22
N THR A 211 -27.28 -9.92 -7.83
CA THR A 211 -27.22 -11.21 -7.14
C THR A 211 -25.77 -11.66 -7.10
N VAL A 212 -25.25 -11.91 -5.90
CA VAL A 212 -23.82 -12.19 -5.68
C VAL A 212 -23.63 -13.47 -4.88
N GLU A 213 -22.59 -14.23 -5.21
CA GLU A 213 -22.05 -15.27 -4.35
C GLU A 213 -20.88 -14.68 -3.56
N ALA A 214 -21.02 -14.55 -2.24
CA ALA A 214 -19.96 -14.08 -1.35
C ALA A 214 -19.39 -15.25 -0.53
N ARG A 215 -18.07 -15.34 -0.39
CA ARG A 215 -17.39 -16.47 0.26
C ARG A 215 -16.81 -16.08 1.62
N HIS A 216 -17.23 -16.76 2.68
CA HIS A 216 -16.74 -16.47 4.03
C HIS A 216 -15.34 -17.03 4.25
N GLY A 217 -14.33 -16.15 4.14
CA GLY A 217 -12.92 -16.51 4.28
C GLY A 217 -12.31 -17.10 3.01
N HIS A 218 -10.98 -17.11 2.92
CA HIS A 218 -10.26 -17.52 1.71
C HIS A 218 -10.11 -19.05 1.54
N THR A 219 -10.39 -19.84 2.58
CA THR A 219 -9.97 -21.26 2.62
C THR A 219 -11.10 -22.28 2.64
N ASP A 220 -12.35 -21.87 2.90
CA ASP A 220 -13.48 -22.80 2.95
C ASP A 220 -14.44 -22.54 1.80
N LEU A 221 -14.41 -23.44 0.81
CA LEU A 221 -15.34 -23.40 -0.33
C LEU A 221 -16.78 -23.76 0.07
N ARG A 222 -17.01 -24.27 1.29
CA ARG A 222 -18.33 -24.68 1.76
C ARG A 222 -19.12 -23.56 2.42
N SER A 223 -18.53 -22.38 2.60
CA SER A 223 -19.12 -21.23 3.30
C SER A 223 -19.51 -20.08 2.36
N SER A 224 -19.98 -20.41 1.15
CA SER A 224 -20.55 -19.42 0.24
C SER A 224 -21.98 -19.03 0.65
N GLN A 225 -22.32 -17.75 0.52
CA GLN A 225 -23.66 -17.24 0.71
C GLN A 225 -24.14 -16.53 -0.56
N LEU A 226 -25.40 -16.75 -0.91
CA LEU A 226 -26.07 -16.03 -1.98
C LEU A 226 -26.74 -14.80 -1.39
N TRP A 227 -26.40 -13.61 -1.89
CA TRP A 227 -27.08 -12.37 -1.54
C TRP A 227 -27.80 -11.85 -2.78
N GLU A 228 -29.10 -11.60 -2.65
CA GLU A 228 -29.95 -11.17 -3.75
C GLU A 228 -30.39 -9.73 -3.56
N ASN A 229 -30.58 -9.03 -4.69
CA ASN A 229 -31.09 -7.67 -4.73
C ASN A 229 -30.23 -6.67 -3.93
N VAL A 230 -28.92 -6.91 -3.84
CA VAL A 230 -28.00 -5.98 -3.15
C VAL A 230 -27.68 -4.79 -4.05
N PRO A 231 -27.56 -3.57 -3.50
CA PRO A 231 -27.16 -2.40 -4.27
C PRO A 231 -25.65 -2.42 -4.56
N GLN A 232 -25.23 -1.53 -5.44
CA GLN A 232 -23.84 -1.36 -5.85
C GLN A 232 -22.88 -1.06 -4.68
N ASP A 233 -23.35 -0.41 -3.61
CA ASP A 233 -22.55 -0.11 -2.40
C ASP A 233 -21.98 -1.34 -1.69
N VAL A 234 -22.43 -2.56 -2.05
CA VAL A 234 -21.85 -3.81 -1.54
C VAL A 234 -20.42 -4.03 -2.03
N PHE A 235 -20.05 -3.50 -3.20
CA PHE A 235 -18.82 -3.86 -3.89
C PHE A 235 -17.63 -2.99 -3.50
N TYR A 236 -16.46 -3.62 -3.43
CA TYR A 236 -15.20 -2.94 -3.21
C TYR A 236 -14.05 -3.70 -3.87
N PHE A 237 -13.23 -3.02 -4.66
CA PHE A 237 -12.02 -3.60 -5.22
C PHE A 237 -10.88 -3.55 -4.20
N VAL A 238 -10.13 -4.64 -4.12
CA VAL A 238 -8.91 -4.75 -3.31
C VAL A 238 -7.75 -5.19 -4.21
N GLU A 239 -6.53 -4.83 -3.85
CA GLU A 239 -5.36 -5.35 -4.54
C GLU A 239 -5.19 -6.84 -4.22
N LYS A 240 -4.92 -7.63 -5.25
CA LYS A 240 -4.54 -9.03 -5.08
C LYS A 240 -3.27 -9.11 -4.22
N PRO A 241 -3.17 -10.09 -3.31
CA PRO A 241 -1.96 -10.28 -2.53
C PRO A 241 -0.72 -10.35 -3.42
N TYR A 242 0.33 -9.62 -3.03
CA TYR A 242 1.64 -9.63 -3.68
C TYR A 242 1.69 -9.04 -5.10
N THR A 243 0.70 -8.22 -5.48
CA THR A 243 0.69 -7.56 -6.80
C THR A 243 1.12 -6.11 -6.77
N SER A 244 1.25 -5.49 -5.59
CA SER A 244 1.73 -4.12 -5.46
C SER A 244 3.25 -4.00 -5.64
N ASP A 245 3.72 -2.77 -5.88
CA ASP A 245 5.13 -2.42 -6.10
C ASP A 245 6.07 -2.87 -4.97
N LEU A 246 5.53 -3.03 -3.77
CA LEU A 246 6.25 -3.54 -2.60
C LEU A 246 6.77 -4.97 -2.79
N HIS A 247 6.15 -5.72 -3.70
CA HIS A 247 6.43 -7.13 -3.97
C HIS A 247 7.08 -7.38 -5.33
N LEU A 248 7.38 -6.32 -6.09
CA LEU A 248 8.10 -6.43 -7.35
C LEU A 248 9.53 -6.88 -7.08
N GLU A 249 9.87 -8.03 -7.64
CA GLU A 249 11.18 -8.69 -7.45
C GLU A 249 12.32 -7.92 -8.11
N ASN A 250 12.02 -7.16 -9.17
CA ASN A 250 12.96 -6.35 -9.93
C ASN A 250 12.90 -4.86 -9.57
N ALA A 251 12.19 -4.46 -8.51
CA ALA A 251 12.18 -3.06 -8.10
C ALA A 251 13.48 -2.72 -7.35
N PHE A 252 13.93 -1.46 -7.45
CA PHE A 252 15.15 -1.03 -6.77
C PHE A 252 15.02 -1.23 -5.25
N ARG A 253 16.02 -1.87 -4.64
CA ARG A 253 16.09 -2.14 -3.20
C ARG A 253 17.54 -1.98 -2.73
N HIS A 254 17.85 -0.85 -2.11
CA HIS A 254 19.17 -0.61 -1.54
C HIS A 254 19.06 0.30 -0.33
N ASP A 255 19.71 -0.07 0.77
CA ASP A 255 19.85 0.77 1.95
C ASP A 255 20.72 2.01 1.64
N MET A 256 20.47 3.12 2.31
CA MET A 256 21.33 4.30 2.22
C MET A 256 22.63 4.01 2.96
N ARG A 257 23.76 4.06 2.26
CA ARG A 257 25.09 3.74 2.81
C ARG A 257 25.90 5.01 2.99
N ILE A 258 25.51 5.76 4.00
CA ILE A 258 26.10 7.07 4.26
C ILE A 258 27.59 6.87 4.61
N PRO A 259 28.51 7.62 3.97
CA PRO A 259 29.93 7.51 4.24
C PRO A 259 30.29 7.93 5.67
N ASP A 260 31.32 7.32 6.24
CA ASP A 260 31.86 7.67 7.57
C ASP A 260 32.48 9.08 7.65
N HIS A 261 32.71 9.74 6.50
CA HIS A 261 33.53 10.95 6.39
C HIS A 261 32.75 12.21 5.98
N GLN A 262 31.44 12.29 6.25
CA GLN A 262 30.63 13.49 5.97
C GLN A 262 30.62 14.54 7.11
#